data_AF-A0A370FGE2-F1
#
_entry.id   AF-A0A370FGE2-F1
#
_cell.length_a   1.000
_cell.length_b   1.000
_cell.length_c   1.000
_cell.angle_alpha   90.00
_cell.angle_beta   90.00
_cell.angle_gamma   90.00
#
_symmetry.space_group_name_H-M   'P 1'
#
loop_
_entity.id
_entity.type
_entity.pdbx_description
1 polymer ?
#
loop_
_entity_poly.entity_id
_entity_poly.type
_entity_poly.pdbx_seq_one_letter_code
_entity_poly.pdbx_strand_id
1 'polypeptide(L)'
;MLTPVHTRARRARPQQGATIIEVLVALAIFAIGMLGIAGLYATAVRQASGAEYRTTAAMLANDLIGRMWMSDRTAGTLQGNYGSSGNGAGYASWRAAVTNSGLPGADSSTLAPTVTFSTVSGGGTSPVSTSLATITIFWKGPGDATAHQYVALAQMKP
;
A
#
# COMPACT_ATOMS: atom_id res chain seq x y z
N MET A 1 90.23 -12.34 -26.17
CA MET A 1 89.47 -13.20 -25.22
C MET A 1 88.12 -12.53 -25.00
N LEU A 2 87.04 -13.05 -25.60
CA LEU A 2 85.69 -12.47 -25.53
C LEU A 2 84.77 -13.50 -24.85
N THR A 3 84.25 -13.20 -23.67
CA THR A 3 83.26 -14.03 -22.97
C THR A 3 81.83 -13.70 -23.48
N PRO A 4 81.04 -14.68 -23.96
CA PRO A 4 79.68 -14.41 -24.38
C PRO A 4 78.74 -14.26 -23.17
N VAL A 5 77.89 -13.23 -23.19
CA VAL A 5 76.77 -13.07 -22.25
C VAL A 5 75.57 -13.85 -22.78
N HIS A 6 75.09 -14.82 -22.01
CA HIS A 6 73.84 -15.54 -22.31
C HIS A 6 72.63 -14.76 -21.77
N THR A 7 71.99 -13.98 -22.63
CA THR A 7 70.68 -13.39 -22.35
C THR A 7 69.63 -14.50 -22.37
N ARG A 8 69.17 -14.95 -21.20
CA ARG A 8 68.03 -15.88 -21.11
C ARG A 8 66.74 -15.14 -21.53
N ALA A 9 66.21 -15.46 -22.70
CA ALA A 9 64.88 -15.03 -23.12
C ALA A 9 63.82 -15.61 -22.16
N ARG A 10 63.04 -14.75 -21.50
CA ARG A 10 61.91 -15.15 -20.66
C ARG A 10 60.81 -15.67 -21.60
N ARG A 11 60.53 -16.97 -21.58
CA ARG A 11 59.37 -17.55 -22.29
C ARG A 11 58.09 -16.88 -21.77
N ALA A 12 57.49 -16.01 -22.58
CA ALA A 12 56.10 -15.62 -22.38
C ALA A 12 55.24 -16.88 -22.54
N ARG A 13 54.43 -17.21 -21.53
CA ARG A 13 53.48 -18.31 -21.64
C ARG A 13 52.48 -17.97 -22.74
N PRO A 14 52.14 -18.92 -23.64
CA PRO A 14 51.08 -18.68 -24.60
C PRO A 14 49.77 -18.45 -23.83
N GLN A 15 49.13 -17.31 -24.08
CA GLN A 15 47.79 -17.01 -23.59
C GLN A 15 46.84 -18.00 -24.28
N GLN A 16 46.53 -19.11 -23.61
CA GLN A 16 45.63 -20.11 -24.16
C GLN A 16 44.21 -19.54 -24.17
N GLY A 17 43.69 -19.33 -25.38
CA GLY A 17 42.39 -18.76 -25.63
C GLY A 17 41.27 -19.66 -25.11
N ALA A 18 40.67 -19.23 -24.00
CA ALA A 18 39.32 -19.59 -23.58
C ALA A 18 38.39 -18.35 -23.62
N THR A 19 38.76 -17.31 -24.38
CA THR A 19 38.14 -15.98 -24.28
C THR A 19 36.67 -15.96 -24.68
N ILE A 20 36.25 -16.71 -25.71
CA ILE A 20 34.85 -16.69 -26.17
C ILE A 20 33.95 -17.46 -25.21
N ILE A 21 34.33 -18.65 -24.76
CA ILE A 21 33.51 -19.43 -23.83
C ILE A 21 33.40 -18.76 -22.47
N GLU A 22 34.47 -18.12 -22.00
CA GLU A 22 34.49 -17.36 -20.75
C GLU A 22 33.55 -16.15 -20.80
N VAL A 23 33.56 -15.40 -21.91
CA VAL A 23 32.61 -14.29 -22.13
C VAL A 23 31.18 -14.79 -22.25
N LEU A 24 30.93 -15.90 -22.95
CA LEU A 24 29.58 -16.48 -23.06
C LEU A 24 29.03 -16.94 -21.70
N VAL A 25 29.87 -17.57 -20.88
CA VAL A 25 29.49 -17.98 -19.52
C VAL A 25 29.26 -16.75 -18.64
N ALA A 26 30.11 -15.73 -18.71
CA ALA A 26 29.92 -14.47 -17.98
C ALA A 26 28.62 -13.76 -18.38
N LEU A 27 28.31 -13.67 -19.67
CA LEU A 27 27.06 -13.11 -20.18
C LEU A 27 25.85 -13.95 -19.77
N ALA A 28 25.96 -15.28 -19.76
CA ALA A 28 24.89 -16.16 -19.30
C ALA A 28 24.57 -15.93 -17.82
N ILE A 29 25.58 -15.89 -16.95
CA ILE A 29 25.43 -15.61 -15.52
C ILE A 29 24.86 -14.20 -15.31
N PHE A 30 25.36 -13.21 -16.05
CA PHE A 30 24.88 -11.84 -15.99
C PHE A 30 23.39 -11.73 -16.40
N ALA A 31 22.99 -12.39 -17.48
CA ALA A 31 21.62 -12.41 -17.96
C ALA A 31 20.67 -13.03 -16.92
N ILE A 32 21.07 -14.12 -16.27
CA ILE A 32 20.30 -14.74 -15.17
C ILE A 32 20.18 -13.76 -13.99
N GLY A 33 21.27 -13.09 -13.61
CA GLY A 33 21.27 -12.07 -12.56
C GLY A 33 20.31 -10.91 -12.85
N MET A 34 20.30 -10.44 -14.10
CA MET A 34 19.44 -9.33 -14.53
C MET A 34 17.95 -9.71 -14.48
N LEU A 35 17.59 -10.95 -14.86
CA LEU A 35 16.22 -11.45 -14.73
C LEU A 35 15.78 -11.51 -13.25
N GLY A 36 16.69 -11.90 -12.35
CA GLY A 36 16.44 -11.88 -10.91
C GLY A 36 16.10 -10.48 -10.39
N ILE A 37 16.86 -9.47 -10.80
CA ILE A 37 16.62 -8.06 -10.43
C ILE A 37 15.31 -7.54 -11.03
N ALA A 38 14.99 -7.88 -12.28
CA ALA A 38 13.73 -7.50 -12.91
C ALA A 38 12.52 -8.06 -12.14
N GLY A 39 12.60 -9.30 -11.67
CA GLY A 39 11.59 -9.91 -10.80
C GLY A 39 11.44 -9.14 -9.48
N LEU A 40 12.55 -8.84 -8.82
CA LEU A 40 12.54 -8.05 -7.59
C LEU A 40 11.93 -6.66 -7.81
N TYR A 41 12.30 -5.97 -8.90
CA TYR A 41 11.77 -4.66 -9.25
C TYR A 41 10.24 -4.68 -9.44
N ALA A 42 9.71 -5.67 -10.15
CA ALA A 42 8.27 -5.84 -10.31
C ALA A 42 7.55 -6.04 -8.96
N THR A 43 8.14 -6.81 -8.04
CA THR A 43 7.56 -6.97 -6.69
C THR A 43 7.65 -5.70 -5.85
N ALA A 44 8.74 -4.94 -5.96
CA ALA A 44 8.92 -3.70 -5.24
C ALA A 44 7.87 -2.66 -5.65
N VAL A 45 7.61 -2.52 -6.94
CA VAL A 45 6.56 -1.62 -7.46
C VAL A 45 5.18 -2.02 -6.93
N ARG A 46 4.84 -3.31 -6.97
CA ARG A 46 3.54 -3.79 -6.43
C ARG A 46 3.39 -3.49 -4.94
N GLN A 47 4.46 -3.68 -4.16
CA GLN A 47 4.43 -3.36 -2.73
C GLN A 47 4.30 -1.86 -2.48
N ALA A 48 5.00 -1.02 -3.26
CA ALA A 48 4.90 0.43 -3.16
C ALA A 48 3.46 0.90 -3.45
N SER A 49 2.84 0.45 -4.54
CA SER A 49 1.45 0.79 -4.86
C SER A 49 0.47 0.31 -3.78
N GLY A 50 0.68 -0.90 -3.23
CA GLY A 50 -0.13 -1.40 -2.14
C GLY A 50 -0.04 -0.56 -0.86
N ALA A 51 1.15 -0.04 -0.55
CA ALA A 51 1.37 0.87 0.57
C ALA A 51 0.74 2.26 0.33
N GLU A 52 0.82 2.77 -0.90
CA GLU A 52 0.16 4.02 -1.30
C GLU A 52 -1.37 3.91 -1.10
N TYR A 53 -2.01 2.83 -1.55
CA TYR A 53 -3.45 2.64 -1.38
C TYR A 53 -3.86 2.62 0.10
N ARG A 54 -3.10 1.93 0.95
CA ARG A 54 -3.35 1.93 2.41
C ARG A 54 -3.20 3.31 3.03
N THR A 55 -2.22 4.09 2.56
CA THR A 55 -1.98 5.46 3.04
C THR A 55 -3.13 6.38 2.63
N THR A 56 -3.58 6.29 1.38
CA THR A 56 -4.75 7.04 0.88
C THR A 56 -6.02 6.67 1.65
N ALA A 57 -6.27 5.38 1.90
CA ALA A 57 -7.39 4.94 2.71
C ALA A 57 -7.32 5.46 4.15
N ALA A 58 -6.15 5.42 4.79
CA ALA A 58 -5.94 5.97 6.13
C ALA A 58 -6.21 7.49 6.17
N MET A 59 -5.74 8.24 5.16
CA MET A 59 -6.00 9.67 5.04
C MET A 59 -7.49 9.98 4.89
N LEU A 60 -8.20 9.24 4.04
CA LEU A 60 -9.65 9.38 3.84
C LEU A 60 -10.45 9.04 5.09
N ALA A 61 -10.04 8.02 5.84
CA ALA A 61 -10.66 7.69 7.11
C ALA A 61 -10.43 8.81 8.13
N ASN A 62 -9.21 9.34 8.21
CA ASN A 62 -8.89 10.44 9.11
C ASN A 62 -9.65 11.74 8.76
N ASP A 63 -9.82 12.05 7.47
CA ASP A 63 -10.66 13.15 7.01
C ASP A 63 -12.11 12.99 7.50
N LEU A 64 -12.69 11.80 7.34
CA LEU A 64 -14.05 11.52 7.81
C LEU A 64 -14.17 11.67 9.33
N ILE A 65 -13.20 11.12 10.08
CA ILE A 65 -13.13 11.26 11.53
C ILE A 65 -13.10 12.75 11.88
N GLY A 66 -12.23 13.54 11.26
CA GLY A 66 -12.15 14.99 11.46
C GLY A 66 -13.47 15.71 11.22
N ARG A 67 -14.19 15.37 10.14
CA ARG A 67 -15.52 15.92 9.85
C ARG A 67 -16.54 15.58 10.95
N MET A 68 -16.51 14.36 11.47
CA MET A 68 -17.37 13.94 12.57
C MET A 68 -17.06 14.69 13.87
N TRP A 69 -15.78 14.94 14.18
CA TRP A 69 -15.37 15.71 15.37
C TRP A 69 -15.81 17.18 15.33
N MET A 70 -15.86 17.77 14.14
CA MET A 70 -16.33 19.15 13.94
C MET A 70 -17.86 19.26 13.89
N SER A 71 -18.57 18.14 13.79
CA SER A 71 -20.03 18.09 13.73
C SER A 71 -20.66 17.90 15.12
N ASP A 72 -21.99 17.96 15.18
CA ASP A 72 -22.72 17.52 16.38
C ASP A 72 -22.43 16.04 16.66
N ARG A 73 -21.82 15.78 17.84
CA ARG A 73 -21.36 14.47 18.29
C ARG A 73 -22.46 13.64 18.96
N THR A 74 -23.70 14.11 18.95
CA THR A 74 -24.87 13.33 19.38
C THR A 74 -25.01 12.08 18.51
N ALA A 75 -25.21 10.92 19.14
CA ALA A 75 -25.21 9.62 18.46
C ALA A 75 -26.19 9.55 17.27
N GLY A 76 -27.41 10.08 17.45
CA GLY A 76 -28.43 10.11 16.39
C GLY A 76 -28.04 10.99 15.20
N THR A 77 -27.47 12.17 15.46
CA THR A 77 -27.01 13.10 14.42
C THR A 77 -25.85 12.52 13.62
N LEU A 78 -24.86 11.94 14.31
CA LEU A 78 -23.71 11.29 13.67
C LEU A 78 -24.14 10.11 12.79
N GLN A 79 -24.97 9.22 13.32
CA GLN A 79 -25.46 8.06 12.59
C GLN A 79 -26.31 8.47 11.38
N GLY A 80 -27.17 9.47 11.53
CA GLY A 80 -27.98 9.98 10.43
C GLY A 80 -27.16 10.64 9.33
N ASN A 81 -26.12 11.39 9.68
CA ASN A 81 -25.35 12.18 8.72
C ASN A 81 -24.20 11.38 8.07
N TYR A 82 -23.55 10.49 8.82
CA TYR A 82 -22.35 9.78 8.40
C TYR A 82 -22.52 8.26 8.29
N GLY A 83 -23.67 7.70 8.70
CA GLY A 83 -23.94 6.27 8.59
C GLY A 83 -24.14 5.84 7.14
N SER A 84 -23.48 4.74 6.77
CA SER A 84 -23.58 4.17 5.42
C SER A 84 -24.98 3.67 5.04
N SER A 85 -25.78 3.24 6.02
CA SER A 85 -27.16 2.77 5.82
C SER A 85 -28.17 3.89 5.58
N GLY A 86 -27.94 5.07 6.18
CA GLY A 86 -28.81 6.24 6.02
C GLY A 86 -28.46 7.14 4.84
N ASN A 87 -27.28 6.96 4.25
CA ASN A 87 -26.75 7.77 3.15
C ASN A 87 -26.87 9.29 3.41
N GLY A 88 -26.56 9.71 4.63
CA GLY A 88 -26.59 11.12 5.01
C GLY A 88 -25.63 11.98 4.19
N ALA A 89 -25.83 13.31 4.20
CA ALA A 89 -25.06 14.24 3.38
C ALA A 89 -23.55 14.17 3.66
N GLY A 90 -23.16 14.00 4.93
CA GLY A 90 -21.77 13.82 5.36
C GLY A 90 -21.13 12.55 4.79
N TYR A 91 -21.85 11.43 4.84
CA TYR A 91 -21.40 10.18 4.21
C TYR A 91 -21.35 10.29 2.68
N ALA A 92 -22.38 10.84 2.04
CA ALA A 92 -22.45 10.93 0.58
C ALA A 92 -21.32 11.80 0.01
N SER A 93 -21.04 12.94 0.63
CA SER A 93 -19.93 13.82 0.24
C SER A 93 -18.56 13.17 0.46
N TRP A 94 -18.37 12.45 1.57
CA TRP A 94 -17.14 11.71 1.82
C TRP A 94 -16.98 10.52 0.86
N ARG A 95 -18.05 9.76 0.60
CA ARG A 95 -18.04 8.66 -0.37
C ARG A 95 -17.63 9.16 -1.76
N ALA A 96 -18.11 10.33 -2.18
CA ALA A 96 -17.66 10.95 -3.42
C ALA A 96 -16.15 11.29 -3.41
N ALA A 97 -15.59 11.69 -2.27
CA ALA A 97 -14.14 11.87 -2.14
C ALA A 97 -13.39 10.53 -2.24
N VAL A 98 -13.91 9.46 -1.65
CA VAL A 98 -13.35 8.09 -1.76
C VAL A 98 -13.38 7.59 -3.21
N THR A 99 -14.49 7.79 -3.94
CA THR A 99 -14.55 7.40 -5.36
C THR A 99 -13.59 8.19 -6.23
N ASN A 100 -13.29 9.44 -5.88
CA ASN A 100 -12.39 10.33 -6.61
C ASN A 100 -10.92 10.24 -6.14
N SER A 101 -10.59 9.39 -5.17
CA SER A 101 -9.24 9.35 -4.57
C SER A 101 -8.23 8.55 -5.38
N GLY A 102 -8.65 7.92 -6.49
CA GLY A 102 -7.81 7.01 -7.27
C GLY A 102 -7.60 5.64 -6.62
N LEU A 103 -8.38 5.28 -5.59
CA LEU A 103 -8.38 3.92 -5.06
C LEU A 103 -8.99 2.96 -6.09
N PRO A 104 -8.27 1.90 -6.48
CA PRO A 104 -8.78 0.95 -7.48
C PRO A 104 -10.08 0.28 -7.05
N GLY A 105 -11.13 0.39 -7.87
CA GLY A 105 -12.43 -0.26 -7.63
C GLY A 105 -13.32 0.41 -6.58
N ALA A 106 -12.93 1.57 -6.04
CA ALA A 106 -13.73 2.31 -5.05
C ALA A 106 -15.03 2.89 -5.63
N ASP A 107 -15.09 3.05 -6.95
CA ASP A 107 -16.27 3.47 -7.72
C ASP A 107 -17.33 2.36 -7.86
N SER A 108 -16.95 1.10 -7.64
CA SER A 108 -17.87 -0.04 -7.70
C SER A 108 -18.86 -0.03 -6.54
N SER A 109 -20.13 -0.35 -6.84
CA SER A 109 -21.16 -0.50 -5.81
C SER A 109 -20.90 -1.66 -4.84
N THR A 110 -20.08 -2.65 -5.24
CA THR A 110 -19.74 -3.82 -4.41
C THR A 110 -18.64 -3.53 -3.39
N LEU A 111 -17.84 -2.48 -3.60
CA LEU A 111 -16.75 -2.05 -2.72
C LEU A 111 -17.04 -0.69 -2.08
N ALA A 112 -18.31 -0.35 -1.93
CA ALA A 112 -18.72 0.89 -1.29
C ALA A 112 -18.16 0.96 0.14
N PRO A 113 -17.54 2.09 0.54
CA PRO A 113 -17.02 2.24 1.89
C PRO A 113 -18.15 2.19 2.91
N THR A 114 -17.91 1.57 4.05
CA THR A 114 -18.92 1.33 5.08
C THR A 114 -18.59 2.14 6.34
N VAL A 115 -19.62 2.77 6.91
CA VAL A 115 -19.51 3.51 8.19
C VAL A 115 -20.66 3.06 9.07
N THR A 116 -20.32 2.46 10.21
CA THR A 116 -21.28 1.97 11.20
C THR A 116 -21.01 2.61 12.55
N PHE A 117 -22.07 2.75 13.35
CA PHE A 117 -22.01 3.34 14.68
C PHE A 117 -22.51 2.33 15.70
N SER A 118 -21.80 2.21 16.81
CA SER A 118 -22.26 1.48 17.99
C SER A 118 -22.25 2.41 19.19
N THR A 119 -23.33 2.43 19.96
CA THR A 119 -23.37 3.15 21.23
C THR A 119 -22.73 2.28 22.30
N VAL A 120 -21.69 2.80 22.94
CA VAL A 120 -21.09 2.18 24.13
C VAL A 120 -21.70 2.87 25.35
N SER A 121 -22.40 2.11 26.20
CA SER A 121 -22.93 2.67 27.44
C SER A 121 -21.76 3.09 28.34
N GLY A 122 -21.76 4.33 28.82
CA GLY A 122 -20.79 4.74 29.84
C GLY A 122 -20.95 3.87 31.10
N GLY A 123 -19.86 3.46 31.72
CA GLY A 123 -19.91 2.89 33.06
C GLY A 123 -20.09 3.98 34.14
N GLY A 124 -20.74 3.65 35.25
CA GLY A 124 -20.90 4.54 36.42
C GLY A 124 -22.33 5.01 36.68
N THR A 125 -22.52 5.85 37.70
CA THR A 125 -23.82 6.37 38.18
C THR A 125 -24.44 7.46 37.30
N SER A 126 -23.68 8.02 36.34
CA SER A 126 -24.17 8.91 35.27
C SER A 126 -23.60 8.46 33.92
N PRO A 127 -24.17 7.42 33.30
CA PRO A 127 -23.63 6.85 32.08
C PRO A 127 -23.78 7.83 30.91
N VAL A 128 -22.66 8.30 30.37
CA VAL A 128 -22.63 9.08 29.13
C VAL A 128 -22.41 8.13 27.95
N SER A 129 -23.46 7.88 27.17
CA SER A 129 -23.36 7.07 25.95
C SER A 129 -22.39 7.71 24.96
N THR A 130 -21.41 6.93 24.51
CA THR A 130 -20.38 7.36 23.57
C THR A 130 -20.57 6.64 22.24
N SER A 131 -20.39 7.33 21.12
CA SER A 131 -20.54 6.73 19.79
C SER A 131 -19.20 6.21 19.31
N LEU A 132 -19.08 4.90 19.07
CA LEU A 132 -17.95 4.30 18.38
C LEU A 132 -18.27 4.20 16.89
N ALA A 133 -17.60 5.02 16.07
CA ALA A 133 -17.68 4.93 14.61
C ALA A 133 -16.65 3.91 14.10
N THR A 134 -17.11 2.96 13.29
CA THR A 134 -16.28 2.01 12.55
C THR A 134 -16.34 2.36 11.08
N ILE A 135 -15.20 2.79 10.53
CA ILE A 135 -15.04 3.19 9.14
C ILE A 135 -14.28 2.10 8.43
N THR A 136 -14.80 1.62 7.31
CA THR A 136 -14.17 0.59 6.48
C THR A 136 -14.10 1.07 5.04
N ILE A 137 -12.90 1.11 4.48
CA ILE A 137 -12.64 1.50 3.09
C ILE A 137 -12.11 0.29 2.36
N PHE A 138 -12.60 0.06 1.15
CA PHE A 138 -12.23 -1.08 0.32
C PHE A 138 -11.53 -0.62 -0.96
N TRP A 139 -10.62 -1.44 -1.47
CA TRP A 139 -10.03 -1.28 -2.80
C TRP A 139 -9.62 -2.65 -3.36
N LYS A 140 -9.51 -2.77 -4.68
CA LYS A 140 -9.07 -4.00 -5.36
C LYS A 140 -8.11 -3.62 -6.48
N GLY A 141 -6.82 -3.86 -6.27
CA GLY A 141 -5.79 -3.51 -7.24
C GLY A 141 -5.94 -4.28 -8.56
N PRO A 142 -5.40 -3.76 -9.68
CA PRO A 142 -5.36 -4.48 -10.94
C PRO A 142 -4.62 -5.82 -10.79
N GLY A 143 -5.32 -6.93 -11.03
CA GLY A 143 -4.77 -8.29 -10.88
C GLY A 143 -4.94 -8.93 -9.50
N ASP A 144 -5.50 -8.22 -8.51
CA ASP A 144 -5.82 -8.83 -7.22
C ASP A 144 -7.04 -9.75 -7.33
N ALA A 145 -6.95 -10.96 -6.77
CA ALA A 145 -8.08 -11.90 -6.71
C ALA A 145 -9.17 -11.45 -5.71
N THR A 146 -8.77 -10.82 -4.61
CA THR A 146 -9.64 -10.37 -3.51
C THR A 146 -9.53 -8.87 -3.29
N ALA A 147 -10.59 -8.26 -2.75
CA ALA A 147 -10.52 -6.88 -2.30
C ALA A 147 -9.76 -6.78 -0.98
N HIS A 148 -9.06 -5.67 -0.81
CA HIS A 148 -8.41 -5.27 0.43
C HIS A 148 -9.31 -4.31 1.20
N GLN A 149 -9.06 -4.21 2.51
CA GLN A 149 -9.79 -3.31 3.37
C GLN A 149 -8.87 -2.59 4.35
N TYR A 150 -9.26 -1.37 4.73
CA TYR A 150 -8.68 -0.60 5.81
C TYR A 150 -9.79 -0.23 6.79
N VAL A 151 -9.57 -0.49 8.08
CA VAL A 151 -10.54 -0.23 9.14
C VAL A 151 -9.98 0.79 10.12
N ALA A 152 -10.75 1.84 10.40
CA ALA A 152 -10.45 2.81 11.43
C ALA A 152 -11.61 2.89 12.44
N LEU A 153 -11.25 3.04 13.71
CA LEU A 153 -12.19 3.19 14.82
C LEU A 153 -12.04 4.58 15.41
N ALA A 154 -13.15 5.28 15.61
CA ALA A 154 -13.17 6.59 16.26
C ALA A 154 -14.22 6.62 17.36
N GLN A 155 -13.76 6.89 18.58
CA GLN A 155 -14.63 7.06 19.73
C GLN A 155 -15.00 8.53 19.88
N MET A 156 -16.28 8.85 19.79
CA MET A 156 -16.81 10.20 19.91
C MET A 156 -17.53 10.36 21.24
N LYS A 157 -16.80 10.91 22.20
CA LYS A 157 -17.40 11.36 23.45
C LYS A 157 -18.30 12.57 23.12
N PRO A 158 -19.53 12.66 23.64
CA PRO A 158 -20.35 13.86 23.50
C PRO A 158 -19.67 15.07 24.16
#